data_AF-K1TGZ6-F1
#
_entry.id   AF-K1TGZ6-F1
#
_cell.length_a   1.000
_cell.length_b   1.000
_cell.length_c   1.000
_cell.angle_alpha   90.00
_cell.angle_beta   90.00
_cell.angle_gamma   90.00
#
_symmetry.space_group_name_H-M   'P 1'
#
loop_
_entity.id
_entity.type
_entity.pdbx_description
1 polymer ?
#
loop_
_entity_poly.entity_id
_entity_poly.type
_entity_poly.pdbx_seq_one_letter_code
_entity_poly.pdbx_strand_id
1 'polypeptide(L)'
;QVKLLTEYADEVVLSYDSDEAGQKATERSLALFSGTNLQVRVLNIPGAKDPDEFIRTYGRDRFEAVLEGTATPLEFKLAKAVKKYDLRNDAQRLQYVDEAIGILAGSAVSPTARDVYAGRIAEQTGIDKKAVLVQLESAVRGAGRRARRKEQNELSRQGIAADIRVPYDRGGEAALGAASAARQLVAAMLQDAGTIPYIRERLNL
;
A
#
# COMPACT_ATOMS: atom_id res chain seq x y z
N GLN A 1 -19.97 -3.95 -10.84
CA GLN A 1 -19.69 -5.41 -10.80
C GLN A 1 -19.03 -5.80 -9.48
N VAL A 2 -17.91 -5.18 -9.06
CA VAL A 2 -17.28 -5.47 -7.74
C VAL A 2 -18.24 -5.32 -6.54
N LYS A 3 -19.03 -4.24 -6.50
CA LYS A 3 -20.06 -4.03 -5.45
C LYS A 3 -21.17 -5.09 -5.41
N LEU A 4 -21.44 -5.75 -6.55
CA LEU A 4 -22.41 -6.84 -6.57
C LEU A 4 -21.77 -8.10 -5.98
N LEU A 5 -20.55 -8.43 -6.38
CA LEU A 5 -19.82 -9.59 -5.87
C LEU A 5 -19.64 -9.56 -4.35
N THR A 6 -19.43 -8.39 -3.75
CA THR A 6 -19.36 -8.23 -2.29
C THR A 6 -20.64 -8.60 -1.55
N GLU A 7 -21.79 -8.68 -2.24
CA GLU A 7 -23.08 -9.07 -1.65
C GLU A 7 -23.35 -10.58 -1.76
N TYR A 8 -22.63 -11.30 -2.64
CA TYR A 8 -22.89 -12.72 -2.94
C TYR A 8 -21.75 -13.68 -2.54
N ALA A 9 -20.56 -13.17 -2.26
CA ALA A 9 -19.42 -13.99 -1.89
C ALA A 9 -18.54 -13.25 -0.88
N ASP A 10 -17.83 -14.01 -0.04
CA ASP A 10 -16.77 -13.50 0.83
C ASP A 10 -15.39 -13.58 0.16
N GLU A 11 -15.30 -14.37 -0.90
CA GLU A 11 -14.05 -14.72 -1.57
C GLU A 11 -14.18 -14.76 -3.10
N VAL A 12 -13.17 -14.24 -3.80
CA VAL A 12 -13.09 -14.23 -5.26
C VAL A 12 -11.72 -14.72 -5.71
N VAL A 13 -11.71 -15.74 -6.56
CA VAL A 13 -10.49 -16.22 -7.24
C VAL A 13 -10.44 -15.64 -8.66
N LEU A 14 -9.42 -14.85 -8.93
CA LEU A 14 -9.15 -14.28 -10.25
C LEU A 14 -8.33 -15.25 -11.09
N SER A 15 -8.89 -15.72 -12.18
CA SER A 15 -8.17 -16.49 -13.20
C SER A 15 -8.00 -15.65 -14.45
N TYR A 16 -6.75 -15.29 -14.76
CA TYR A 16 -6.37 -14.62 -16.01
C TYR A 16 -5.23 -15.38 -16.66
N ASP A 17 -5.07 -15.21 -17.96
CA ASP A 17 -3.99 -15.81 -18.72
C ASP A 17 -2.62 -15.41 -18.14
N SER A 18 -1.65 -16.31 -18.28
CA SER A 18 -0.28 -16.11 -17.79
C SER A 18 0.53 -15.09 -18.59
N ASP A 19 -0.05 -14.48 -19.61
CA ASP A 19 0.59 -13.55 -20.53
C ASP A 19 0.70 -12.13 -19.95
N GLU A 20 1.37 -11.22 -20.67
CA GLU A 20 1.56 -9.84 -20.20
C GLU A 20 0.22 -9.08 -20.08
N ALA A 21 -0.74 -9.39 -20.96
CA ALA A 21 -2.06 -8.78 -20.96
C ALA A 21 -2.89 -9.22 -19.74
N GLY A 22 -2.87 -10.51 -19.42
CA GLY A 22 -3.52 -11.13 -18.26
C GLY A 22 -2.90 -10.67 -16.94
N GLN A 23 -1.58 -10.46 -16.89
CA GLN A 23 -0.95 -9.84 -15.72
C GLN A 23 -1.42 -8.39 -15.51
N LYS A 24 -1.52 -7.58 -16.57
CA LYS A 24 -2.05 -6.21 -16.48
C LYS A 24 -3.54 -6.19 -16.14
N ALA A 25 -4.31 -7.17 -16.62
CA ALA A 25 -5.72 -7.34 -16.26
C ALA A 25 -5.86 -7.68 -14.77
N THR A 26 -5.04 -8.61 -14.27
CA THR A 26 -4.98 -9.00 -12.86
C THR A 26 -4.68 -7.78 -11.98
N GLU A 27 -3.67 -6.98 -12.32
CA GLU A 27 -3.33 -5.77 -11.53
C GLU A 27 -4.47 -4.75 -11.48
N ARG A 28 -5.13 -4.52 -12.62
CA ARG A 28 -6.30 -3.62 -12.68
C ARG A 28 -7.42 -4.15 -11.80
N SER A 29 -7.73 -5.44 -11.88
CA SER A 29 -8.77 -6.07 -11.05
C SER A 29 -8.41 -6.00 -9.56
N LEU A 30 -7.18 -6.34 -9.17
CA LEU A 30 -6.71 -6.21 -7.79
C LEU A 30 -6.84 -4.79 -7.25
N ALA A 31 -6.60 -3.77 -8.07
CA ALA A 31 -6.82 -2.38 -7.68
C ALA A 31 -8.31 -2.05 -7.47
N LEU A 32 -9.22 -2.62 -8.27
CA LEU A 32 -10.67 -2.42 -8.10
C LEU A 32 -11.21 -3.05 -6.81
N PHE A 33 -10.63 -4.18 -6.39
CA PHE A 33 -10.99 -4.82 -5.12
C PHE A 33 -10.28 -4.20 -3.91
N SER A 34 -9.24 -3.38 -4.12
CA SER A 34 -8.52 -2.70 -3.04
C SER A 34 -9.43 -1.67 -2.36
N GLY A 35 -9.95 -2.02 -1.18
CA GLY A 35 -10.95 -1.24 -0.44
C GLY A 35 -12.28 -1.96 -0.21
N THR A 36 -12.42 -3.20 -0.70
CA THR A 36 -13.53 -4.09 -0.33
C THR A 36 -13.12 -5.08 0.75
N ASN A 37 -14.09 -5.63 1.48
CA ASN A 37 -13.86 -6.69 2.48
C ASN A 37 -13.74 -8.10 1.86
N LEU A 38 -13.78 -8.21 0.53
CA LEU A 38 -13.63 -9.48 -0.18
C LEU A 38 -12.20 -10.00 -0.07
N GLN A 39 -12.06 -11.29 0.22
CA GLN A 39 -10.80 -11.99 0.06
C GLN A 39 -10.58 -12.26 -1.43
N VAL A 40 -9.52 -11.68 -2.00
CA VAL A 40 -9.19 -11.87 -3.42
C VAL A 40 -7.95 -12.75 -3.52
N ARG A 41 -8.04 -13.82 -4.29
CA ARG A 41 -6.92 -14.72 -4.62
C ARG A 41 -6.67 -14.71 -6.12
N VAL A 42 -5.44 -14.99 -6.53
CA VAL A 42 -5.04 -15.08 -7.94
C VAL A 42 -4.68 -16.53 -8.26
N LEU A 43 -5.39 -17.10 -9.23
CA LEU A 43 -5.13 -18.43 -9.74
C LEU A 43 -3.94 -18.36 -10.70
N ASN A 44 -2.89 -19.09 -10.35
CA ASN A 44 -1.74 -19.27 -11.21
C ASN A 44 -1.76 -20.72 -11.71
N ILE A 45 -1.99 -20.91 -13.01
CA ILE A 45 -2.09 -22.24 -13.61
C ILE A 45 -0.82 -22.53 -14.42
N PRO A 46 0.16 -23.25 -13.84
CA PRO A 46 1.36 -23.62 -14.58
C PRO A 46 1.02 -24.63 -15.68
N GLY A 47 1.38 -24.31 -16.94
CA GLY A 47 1.30 -25.25 -18.05
C GLY A 47 -0.06 -25.34 -18.77
N ALA A 48 -0.99 -24.43 -18.48
CA ALA A 48 -2.20 -24.24 -19.28
C ALA A 48 -2.53 -22.74 -19.38
N LYS A 49 -3.28 -22.34 -20.40
CA LYS A 49 -3.73 -20.96 -20.56
C LYS A 49 -4.97 -20.68 -19.72
N ASP A 50 -5.87 -21.66 -19.68
CA ASP A 50 -7.22 -21.50 -19.15
C ASP A 50 -7.56 -22.59 -18.12
N PRO A 51 -8.45 -22.32 -17.14
CA PRO A 51 -8.97 -23.35 -16.23
C PRO A 51 -9.57 -24.56 -16.96
N ASP A 52 -10.29 -24.33 -18.06
CA ASP A 52 -10.94 -25.40 -18.83
C ASP A 52 -9.89 -26.32 -19.47
N GLU A 53 -8.86 -25.74 -20.11
CA GLU A 53 -7.74 -26.49 -20.68
C GLU A 53 -7.01 -27.30 -19.60
N PHE A 54 -6.82 -26.72 -18.41
CA PHE A 54 -6.17 -27.40 -17.30
C PHE A 54 -7.00 -28.58 -16.78
N ILE A 55 -8.31 -28.38 -16.56
CA ILE A 55 -9.20 -29.45 -16.10
C ILE A 55 -9.26 -30.58 -17.12
N ARG A 56 -9.27 -30.27 -18.43
CA ARG A 56 -9.27 -31.27 -19.49
C ARG A 56 -7.97 -32.07 -19.56
N THR A 57 -6.83 -31.41 -19.31
CA THR A 57 -5.50 -32.04 -19.40
C THR A 57 -5.12 -32.81 -18.15
N TYR A 58 -5.40 -32.24 -16.98
CA TYR A 58 -4.91 -32.73 -15.69
C TYR A 58 -6.00 -33.27 -14.76
N GLY A 59 -7.27 -33.04 -15.07
CA GLY A 59 -8.41 -33.51 -14.29
C GLY A 59 -8.80 -32.59 -13.13
N ARG A 60 -9.95 -32.89 -12.53
CA ARG A 60 -10.54 -32.12 -11.42
C ARG A 60 -9.63 -32.08 -10.18
N ASP A 61 -9.13 -33.23 -9.75
CA ASP A 61 -8.37 -33.33 -8.49
C ASP A 61 -7.11 -32.45 -8.51
N ARG A 62 -6.45 -32.37 -9.67
CA ARG A 62 -5.31 -31.47 -9.89
C ARG A 62 -5.73 -30.00 -9.87
N PHE A 63 -6.90 -29.68 -10.42
CA PHE A 63 -7.41 -28.32 -10.43
C PHE A 63 -7.81 -27.84 -9.03
N GLU A 64 -8.42 -28.69 -8.22
CA GLU A 64 -8.72 -28.38 -6.81
C GLU A 64 -7.44 -28.09 -6.02
N ALA A 65 -6.38 -28.88 -6.22
CA ALA A 65 -5.07 -28.60 -5.60
C ALA A 65 -4.47 -27.24 -6.04
N VAL A 66 -4.65 -26.84 -7.30
CA VAL A 66 -4.17 -25.53 -7.81
C VAL A 66 -5.04 -24.38 -7.29
N LEU A 67 -6.34 -24.60 -7.09
CA LEU A 67 -7.23 -23.64 -6.44
C LEU A 67 -6.86 -23.38 -4.98
N GLU A 68 -6.51 -24.43 -4.24
CA GLU A 68 -6.03 -24.30 -2.86
C GLU A 68 -4.69 -23.57 -2.79
N GLY A 69 -3.81 -23.81 -3.76
CA GLY A 69 -2.51 -23.13 -3.90
C GLY A 69 -2.56 -21.74 -4.55
N THR A 70 -3.72 -21.09 -4.59
CA THR A 70 -3.87 -19.75 -5.19
C THR A 70 -3.03 -18.71 -4.47
N ALA A 71 -2.37 -17.85 -5.25
CA ALA A 71 -1.49 -16.83 -4.71
C ALA A 71 -2.29 -15.64 -4.17
N THR A 72 -1.88 -15.11 -3.03
CA THR A 72 -2.43 -13.84 -2.55
C THR A 72 -2.01 -12.68 -3.48
N PRO A 73 -2.73 -11.54 -3.47
CA PRO A 73 -2.36 -10.36 -4.26
C PRO A 73 -0.94 -9.86 -3.96
N LEU A 74 -0.50 -10.06 -2.71
CA LEU A 74 0.85 -9.75 -2.28
C LEU A 74 1.88 -10.68 -2.92
N GLU A 75 1.63 -12.00 -2.88
CA GLU A 75 2.50 -12.99 -3.51
C GLU A 75 2.58 -12.81 -5.02
N PHE A 76 1.48 -12.49 -5.68
CA PHE A 76 1.47 -12.18 -7.10
C PHE A 76 2.41 -11.01 -7.43
N LYS A 77 2.34 -9.91 -6.65
CA LYS A 77 3.21 -8.75 -6.83
C LYS A 77 4.69 -9.09 -6.60
N LEU A 78 5.00 -9.85 -5.55
CA LEU A 78 6.37 -10.28 -5.24
C LEU A 78 6.93 -11.23 -6.32
N ALA A 79 6.12 -12.18 -6.79
CA ALA A 79 6.49 -13.11 -7.86
C ALA A 79 6.68 -12.41 -9.20
N LYS A 80 5.93 -11.34 -9.47
CA LYS A 80 6.16 -10.48 -10.64
C LYS A 80 7.44 -9.67 -10.50
N ALA A 81 7.70 -9.10 -9.32
CA ALA A 81 8.90 -8.31 -9.06
C ALA A 81 10.18 -9.14 -9.26
N VAL A 82 10.25 -10.36 -8.72
CA VAL A 82 11.45 -11.19 -8.84
C VAL A 82 11.77 -11.57 -10.29
N LYS A 83 10.76 -11.74 -11.15
CA LYS A 83 10.95 -12.06 -12.58
C LYS A 83 11.57 -10.92 -13.39
N LYS A 84 11.57 -9.68 -12.88
CA LYS A 84 12.14 -8.52 -13.57
C LYS A 84 13.66 -8.42 -13.44
N TYR A 85 14.25 -9.10 -12.45
CA TYR A 85 15.65 -8.90 -12.05
C TYR A 85 16.41 -10.21 -12.07
N ASP A 86 17.68 -10.17 -12.49
CA ASP A 86 18.61 -11.28 -12.32
C ASP A 86 19.29 -11.18 -10.95
N LEU A 87 18.90 -12.05 -10.02
CA LEU A 87 19.43 -12.07 -8.65
C LEU A 87 20.91 -12.45 -8.57
N ARG A 88 21.52 -12.94 -9.66
CA ARG A 88 22.97 -13.18 -9.74
C ARG A 88 23.77 -11.89 -9.89
N ASN A 89 23.14 -10.80 -10.31
CA ASN A 89 23.74 -9.48 -10.42
C ASN A 89 23.45 -8.67 -9.15
N ASP A 90 24.50 -8.24 -8.44
CA ASP A 90 24.36 -7.52 -7.18
C ASP A 90 23.50 -6.24 -7.29
N ALA A 91 23.64 -5.48 -8.37
CA ALA A 91 22.86 -4.26 -8.57
C ALA A 91 21.38 -4.56 -8.77
N GLN A 92 21.06 -5.57 -9.60
CA GLN A 92 19.67 -5.97 -9.85
C GLN A 92 19.04 -6.65 -8.63
N ARG A 93 19.84 -7.39 -7.86
CA ARG A 93 19.43 -7.98 -6.58
C ARG A 93 19.02 -6.90 -5.57
N LEU A 94 19.79 -5.82 -5.45
CA LEU A 94 19.43 -4.70 -4.59
C LEU A 94 18.17 -3.98 -5.09
N GLN A 95 18.02 -3.79 -6.41
CA GLN A 95 16.80 -3.23 -7.00
C GLN A 95 15.56 -4.07 -6.71
N TYR A 96 15.66 -5.39 -6.78
CA TYR A 96 14.59 -6.31 -6.39
C TYR A 96 14.21 -6.13 -4.92
N VAL A 97 15.19 -6.06 -4.01
CA VAL A 97 14.94 -5.87 -2.58
C VAL A 97 14.21 -4.55 -2.34
N ASP A 98 14.65 -3.46 -2.97
CA ASP A 98 14.00 -2.16 -2.84
C ASP A 98 12.54 -2.19 -3.34
N GLU A 99 12.27 -2.82 -4.48
CA GLU A 99 10.91 -2.98 -5.02
C GLU A 99 10.04 -3.85 -4.10
N ALA A 100 10.58 -4.98 -3.61
CA ALA A 100 9.88 -5.90 -2.72
C ALA A 100 9.55 -5.25 -1.37
N ILE A 101 10.50 -4.48 -0.80
CA ILE A 101 10.28 -3.69 0.40
C ILE A 101 9.21 -2.62 0.18
N GLY A 102 9.21 -1.95 -0.98
CA GLY A 102 8.17 -1.00 -1.36
C GLY A 102 6.77 -1.61 -1.38
N ILE A 103 6.65 -2.85 -1.87
CA ILE A 103 5.39 -3.61 -1.86
C ILE A 103 4.97 -3.96 -0.43
N LEU A 104 5.89 -4.45 0.41
CA LEU A 104 5.64 -4.83 1.80
C LEU A 104 5.38 -3.64 2.74
N ALA A 105 5.89 -2.46 2.40
CA ALA A 105 5.66 -1.23 3.14
C ALA A 105 4.23 -0.69 2.99
N GLY A 106 3.42 -1.27 2.10
CA GLY A 106 2.01 -0.95 1.95
C GLY A 106 1.23 -1.12 3.26
N SER A 107 0.26 -0.23 3.49
CA SER A 107 -0.59 -0.21 4.69
C SER A 107 -1.48 -1.45 4.82
N ALA A 108 -1.76 -2.14 3.72
CA ALA A 108 -2.57 -3.36 3.68
C ALA A 108 -1.82 -4.62 4.18
N VAL A 109 -0.52 -4.52 4.47
CA VAL A 109 0.29 -5.68 4.89
C VAL A 109 0.49 -5.67 6.41
N SER A 110 0.10 -6.78 7.07
CA SER A 110 0.24 -6.92 8.53
C SER A 110 1.71 -7.05 8.97
N PRO A 111 2.07 -6.69 10.21
CA PRO A 111 3.43 -6.87 10.73
C PRO A 111 3.93 -8.32 10.65
N THR A 112 3.06 -9.29 10.94
CA THR A 112 3.40 -10.71 10.85
C THR A 112 3.68 -11.15 9.41
N ALA A 113 2.86 -10.70 8.45
CA ALA A 113 3.10 -10.96 7.04
C ALA A 113 4.44 -10.35 6.59
N ARG A 114 4.73 -9.11 7.00
CA ARG A 114 6.01 -8.46 6.73
C ARG A 114 7.21 -9.29 7.21
N ASP A 115 7.15 -9.86 8.40
CA ASP A 115 8.24 -10.70 8.92
C ASP A 115 8.44 -11.99 8.12
N VAL A 116 7.34 -12.68 7.78
CA VAL A 116 7.37 -13.90 6.96
C VAL A 116 7.96 -13.63 5.58
N TYR A 117 7.47 -12.59 4.89
CA TYR A 117 7.96 -12.25 3.56
C TYR A 117 9.38 -11.65 3.57
N ALA A 118 9.77 -10.92 4.62
CA ALA A 118 11.15 -10.49 4.79
C ALA A 118 12.10 -11.68 4.92
N GLY A 119 11.70 -12.75 5.62
CA GLY A 119 12.44 -14.01 5.65
C GLY A 119 12.60 -14.64 4.26
N ARG A 120 11.49 -14.72 3.49
CA ARG A 120 11.52 -15.27 2.11
C ARG A 120 12.43 -14.45 1.18
N ILE A 121 12.40 -13.12 1.27
CA ILE A 121 13.28 -12.23 0.48
C ILE A 121 14.74 -12.42 0.88
N ALA A 122 15.03 -12.52 2.17
CA ALA A 122 16.37 -12.76 2.70
C ALA A 122 16.95 -14.07 2.15
N GLU A 123 16.18 -15.15 2.16
CA GLU A 123 16.57 -16.45 1.61
C GLU A 123 16.82 -16.39 0.10
N GLN A 124 15.93 -15.74 -0.66
CA GLN A 124 16.04 -15.66 -2.12
C GLN A 124 17.23 -14.81 -2.58
N THR A 125 17.59 -13.78 -1.81
CA THR A 125 18.66 -12.84 -2.16
C THR A 125 19.97 -13.15 -1.47
N GLY A 126 19.97 -13.99 -0.43
CA GLY A 126 21.14 -14.23 0.43
C GLY A 126 21.53 -13.00 1.27
N ILE A 127 20.63 -12.02 1.42
CA ILE A 127 20.83 -10.85 2.28
C ILE A 127 20.33 -11.18 3.69
N ASP A 128 21.02 -10.69 4.71
CA ASP A 128 20.63 -10.93 6.10
C ASP A 128 19.21 -10.41 6.39
N LYS A 129 18.38 -11.24 7.04
CA LYS A 129 16.99 -10.90 7.38
C LYS A 129 16.91 -9.60 8.19
N LYS A 130 17.87 -9.33 9.10
CA LYS A 130 17.87 -8.09 9.89
C LYS A 130 18.09 -6.87 9.01
N ALA A 131 18.95 -6.96 7.99
CA ALA A 131 19.15 -5.87 7.05
C ALA A 131 17.86 -5.55 6.27
N VAL A 132 17.16 -6.58 5.79
CA VAL A 132 15.86 -6.44 5.10
C VAL A 132 14.81 -5.82 6.04
N LEU A 133 14.74 -6.27 7.29
CA LEU A 133 13.79 -5.73 8.28
C LEU A 133 14.06 -4.26 8.60
N VAL A 134 15.33 -3.85 8.77
CA VAL A 134 15.69 -2.46 9.05
C VAL A 134 15.29 -1.53 7.89
N GLN A 135 15.54 -1.95 6.65
CA GLN A 135 15.10 -1.22 5.47
C GLN A 135 13.57 -1.17 5.37
N LEU A 136 12.88 -2.28 5.67
CA LEU A 136 11.44 -2.36 5.66
C LEU A 136 10.79 -1.44 6.70
N GLU A 137 11.30 -1.38 7.93
CA GLU A 137 10.81 -0.45 8.94
C GLU A 137 10.96 1.00 8.49
N SER A 138 12.10 1.33 7.90
CA SER A 138 12.36 2.67 7.36
C SER A 138 11.38 3.02 6.24
N ALA A 139 11.11 2.07 5.34
CA ALA A 139 10.14 2.23 4.26
C ALA A 139 8.70 2.38 4.77
N VAL A 140 8.30 1.60 5.78
CA VAL A 140 6.97 1.69 6.43
C VAL A 140 6.79 3.06 7.10
N ARG A 141 7.79 3.52 7.86
CA ARG A 141 7.76 4.85 8.49
C ARG A 141 7.67 5.96 7.43
N GLY A 142 8.43 5.83 6.35
CA GLY A 142 8.39 6.76 5.21
C GLY A 142 7.02 6.78 4.51
N ALA A 143 6.44 5.61 4.27
CA ALA A 143 5.11 5.46 3.67
C ALA A 143 4.02 6.09 4.55
N GLY A 144 4.07 5.88 5.87
CA GLY A 144 3.16 6.51 6.82
C GLY A 144 3.24 8.04 6.81
N ARG A 145 4.45 8.62 6.76
CA ARG A 145 4.63 10.08 6.64
C ARG A 145 4.05 10.62 5.34
N ARG A 146 4.28 9.92 4.21
CA ARG A 146 3.72 10.30 2.90
C ARG A 146 2.21 10.25 2.88
N ALA A 147 1.61 9.22 3.47
CA ALA A 147 0.16 9.09 3.58
C ALA A 147 -0.46 10.25 4.38
N ARG A 148 0.08 10.56 5.56
CA ARG A 148 -0.35 11.70 6.38
C ARG A 148 -0.21 13.04 5.66
N ARG A 149 0.89 13.25 4.91
CA ARG A 149 1.09 14.46 4.12
C ARG A 149 0.08 14.57 2.98
N LYS A 150 -0.26 13.46 2.32
CA LYS A 150 -1.27 13.42 1.25
C LYS A 150 -2.65 13.76 1.80
N GLU A 151 -3.03 13.16 2.92
CA GLU A 151 -4.28 13.45 3.63
C GLU A 151 -4.36 14.93 4.04
N GLN A 152 -3.29 15.48 4.61
CA GLN A 152 -3.22 16.91 4.96
C GLN A 152 -3.36 17.83 3.73
N ASN A 153 -2.75 17.47 2.60
CA ASN A 153 -2.88 18.22 1.35
C ASN A 153 -4.30 18.12 0.76
N GLU A 154 -4.94 16.96 0.88
CA GLU A 154 -6.29 16.70 0.37
C GLU A 154 -7.34 17.43 1.20
N LEU A 155 -7.21 17.42 2.53
CA LEU A 155 -7.99 18.25 3.46
C LEU A 155 -7.81 19.75 3.17
N SER A 156 -6.60 20.17 2.80
CA SER A 156 -6.34 21.56 2.40
C SER A 156 -7.03 21.94 1.07
N ARG A 157 -7.16 20.98 0.14
CA ARG A 157 -7.86 21.15 -1.15
C ARG A 157 -9.38 21.09 -1.05
N GLN A 158 -9.93 20.34 -0.09
CA GLN A 158 -11.38 20.10 0.06
C GLN A 158 -12.15 21.20 0.85
N GLY A 159 -11.48 22.29 1.28
CA GLY A 159 -12.19 23.51 1.68
C GLY A 159 -12.23 23.85 3.16
N ILE A 160 -11.07 23.92 3.82
CA ILE A 160 -10.90 24.75 5.04
C ILE A 160 -9.66 25.67 4.93
N ALA A 161 -8.69 25.35 4.06
CA ALA A 161 -7.48 26.15 3.88
C ALA A 161 -7.55 27.18 2.73
N ALA A 162 -8.54 27.09 1.85
CA ALA A 162 -8.67 27.99 0.70
C ALA A 162 -9.06 29.43 1.09
N ASP A 163 -9.67 29.61 2.27
CA ASP A 163 -10.17 30.91 2.73
C ASP A 163 -9.27 31.59 3.78
N ILE A 164 -8.18 30.95 4.20
CA ILE A 164 -7.17 31.63 5.02
C ILE A 164 -6.24 32.38 4.08
N ARG A 165 -6.64 33.61 3.75
CA ARG A 165 -5.83 34.57 3.00
C ARG A 165 -4.67 35.04 3.89
N VAL A 166 -3.62 34.23 4.00
CA VAL A 166 -2.37 34.67 4.64
C VAL A 166 -1.73 35.68 3.68
N PRO A 167 -1.44 36.93 4.10
CA PRO A 167 -0.71 37.88 3.27
C PRO A 167 0.59 37.22 2.82
N TYR A 168 0.78 37.10 1.51
CA TYR A 168 1.99 36.53 0.95
C TYR A 168 3.00 37.66 0.76
N ASP A 169 3.54 38.18 1.85
CA ASP A 169 4.76 38.98 1.83
C ASP A 169 5.97 38.13 2.25
N ARG A 170 7.14 38.57 1.77
CA ARG A 170 8.34 37.75 1.49
C ARG A 170 8.82 36.94 2.71
N GLY A 171 8.37 35.68 2.82
CA GLY A 171 8.85 34.76 3.84
C GLY A 171 8.03 33.48 3.97
N GLY A 172 7.79 32.77 2.87
CA GLY A 172 6.80 31.67 2.77
C GLY A 172 6.84 30.60 3.87
N GLU A 173 7.99 30.31 4.48
CA GLU A 173 8.09 29.41 5.65
C GLU A 173 7.53 30.02 6.94
N ALA A 174 7.78 31.32 7.17
CA ALA A 174 7.25 32.03 8.34
C ALA A 174 5.73 32.22 8.25
N ALA A 175 5.20 32.46 7.05
CA ALA A 175 3.75 32.58 6.82
C ALA A 175 3.00 31.25 7.04
N LEU A 176 3.59 30.12 6.61
CA LEU A 176 3.06 28.78 6.88
C LEU A 176 3.15 28.43 8.38
N GLY A 177 4.25 28.80 9.03
CA GLY A 177 4.43 28.65 10.48
C GLY A 177 3.37 29.41 11.28
N ALA A 178 3.12 30.68 10.94
CA ALA A 178 2.11 31.51 11.57
C ALA A 178 0.68 30.95 11.38
N ALA A 179 0.34 30.50 10.17
CA ALA A 179 -0.95 29.88 9.89
C ALA A 179 -1.13 28.52 10.59
N SER A 180 -0.05 27.77 10.83
CA SER A 180 -0.07 26.54 11.63
C SER A 180 -0.27 26.85 13.13
N ALA A 181 0.45 27.83 13.66
CA ALA A 181 0.34 28.26 15.06
C ALA A 181 -1.06 28.79 15.39
N ALA A 182 -1.65 29.62 14.51
CA ALA A 182 -3.00 30.12 14.67
C ALA A 182 -4.05 28.98 14.75
N ARG A 183 -3.92 27.94 13.91
CA ARG A 183 -4.80 26.77 13.94
C ARG A 183 -4.67 25.96 15.23
N GLN A 184 -3.45 25.80 15.74
CA GLN A 184 -3.22 25.10 17.01
C GLN A 184 -3.81 25.86 18.20
N LEU A 185 -3.75 27.18 18.21
CA LEU A 185 -4.38 28.01 19.24
C LEU A 185 -5.91 27.89 19.20
N VAL A 186 -6.51 27.97 18.01
CA VAL A 186 -7.97 27.78 17.85
C VAL A 186 -8.40 26.37 18.28
N ALA A 187 -7.65 25.34 17.91
CA ALA A 187 -7.93 23.97 18.34
C ALA A 187 -7.84 23.82 19.87
N ALA A 188 -6.84 24.44 20.51
CA ALA A 188 -6.70 24.44 21.97
C ALA A 188 -7.87 25.16 22.66
N MET A 189 -8.35 26.28 22.11
CA MET A 189 -9.51 27.01 22.63
C MET A 189 -10.82 26.23 22.49
N LEU A 190 -10.95 25.40 21.45
CA LEU A 190 -12.13 24.53 21.26
C LEU A 190 -12.11 23.31 22.18
N GLN A 191 -10.92 22.81 22.54
CA GLN A 191 -10.77 21.69 23.47
C GLN A 191 -10.90 22.11 24.94
N ASP A 192 -10.43 23.32 25.27
CA ASP A 192 -10.55 23.89 26.60
C ASP A 192 -10.78 25.41 26.54
N ALA A 193 -12.03 25.81 26.78
CA ALA A 193 -12.45 27.21 26.83
C ALA A 193 -11.75 28.00 27.96
N GLY A 194 -11.19 27.34 28.97
CA GLY A 194 -10.38 27.95 30.03
C GLY A 194 -9.05 28.51 29.53
N THR A 195 -8.60 28.13 28.33
CA THR A 195 -7.37 28.62 27.70
C THR A 195 -7.53 30.02 27.07
N ILE A 196 -8.78 30.46 26.85
CA ILE A 196 -9.10 31.72 26.15
C ILE A 196 -8.52 32.96 26.87
N PRO A 197 -8.68 33.14 28.19
CA PRO A 197 -8.12 34.29 28.90
C PRO A 197 -6.58 34.36 28.81
N TYR A 198 -5.93 33.20 28.93
CA TYR A 198 -4.47 33.08 28.87
C TYR A 198 -3.90 33.45 27.48
N ILE A 199 -4.56 32.99 26.42
CA ILE A 199 -4.16 33.31 25.05
C ILE A 199 -4.38 34.80 24.76
N ARG A 200 -5.48 35.37 25.27
CA ARG A 200 -5.83 36.77 25.09
C ARG A 200 -4.81 37.72 25.71
N GLU A 201 -4.41 37.44 26.95
CA GLU A 201 -3.38 38.22 27.66
C GLU A 201 -2.03 38.17 26.93
N ARG A 202 -1.64 37.00 26.42
CA ARG A 202 -0.31 36.80 25.82
C ARG A 202 -0.18 37.30 24.39
N LEU A 203 -1.31 37.50 23.69
CA LEU A 203 -1.37 38.03 22.33
C LEU A 203 -1.78 39.52 22.27
N ASN A 204 -2.00 40.18 23.41
CA ASN A 204 -2.48 41.57 23.50
C ASN A 204 -3.75 41.82 22.65
N LEU A 205 -4.74 40.91 22.72
CA LEU A 205 -6.05 40.98 22.04
C LEU A 205 -7.18 41.43 22.98
#